data_AF-A0AAJ0DWU1-F1
#
_entry.id   AF-A0AAJ0DWU1-F1
#
_cell.length_a   1.000
_cell.length_b   1.000
_cell.length_c   1.000
_cell.angle_alpha   90.00
_cell.angle_beta   90.00
_cell.angle_gamma   90.00
#
_symmetry.space_group_name_H-M   'P 1'
#
loop_
_entity.id
_entity.type
_entity.pdbx_description
1 polymer ?
#
loop_
_entity_poly.entity_id
_entity_poly.type
_entity_poly.pdbx_seq_one_letter_code
_entity_poly.pdbx_strand_id
1 'polypeptide(L)'
;MVDDWGFKLQRRFKVSNGVDLVAFGIEWKGIPMTSQIESCHLIIRGVVKSISVRIPPEAMLYNPPYMLLNDEETDFSKGPIPWTCSGRFDDPGHPVDSGLPYPCLLLRTRMIEEAKGGTIFMDTFLILSRENDPAKVKSTEHGSFRRIGIASFRGKDRIFVDNSDRKTVFLI
;
A
#
# COMPACT_ATOMS: atom_id res chain seq x y z
N MET A 1 5.37 36.39 14.04
CA MET A 1 4.51 35.56 13.19
C MET A 1 4.10 34.38 14.05
N VAL A 2 2.83 34.36 14.46
CA VAL A 2 2.28 33.42 15.44
C VAL A 2 1.64 32.29 14.64
N ASP A 3 2.17 31.07 14.79
CA ASP A 3 1.57 29.87 14.20
C ASP A 3 0.35 29.46 15.02
N ASP A 4 -0.83 29.80 14.52
CA ASP A 4 -2.13 29.66 15.17
C ASP A 4 -2.82 28.32 14.87
N TRP A 5 -2.05 27.23 14.84
CA TRP A 5 -2.58 25.87 14.68
C TRP A 5 -2.07 24.98 15.81
N GLY A 6 -2.89 24.88 16.87
CA GLY A 6 -2.58 24.25 18.16
C GLY A 6 -2.27 22.75 18.15
N PHE A 7 -1.17 22.35 17.53
CA PHE A 7 -0.55 21.03 17.68
C PHE A 7 0.68 21.09 18.59
N LYS A 8 0.49 21.56 19.84
CA LYS A 8 1.43 21.30 20.94
C LYS A 8 1.11 19.97 21.64
N LEU A 9 0.98 18.90 20.86
CA LEU A 9 1.38 17.58 21.35
C LEU A 9 2.68 17.26 20.63
N GLN A 10 3.78 17.18 21.36
CA GLN A 10 5.04 16.59 20.89
C GLN A 10 4.82 15.09 20.64
N ARG A 11 3.97 14.71 19.69
CA ARG A 11 3.96 13.36 19.16
C ARG A 11 5.24 13.20 18.39
N ARG A 12 6.13 12.35 18.90
CA ARG A 12 7.31 11.93 18.15
C ARG A 12 6.81 11.00 17.05
N PHE A 13 7.00 11.43 15.82
CA PHE A 13 6.70 10.63 14.64
C PHE A 13 8.01 10.16 14.03
N LYS A 14 8.15 8.85 13.84
CA LYS A 14 9.25 8.29 13.04
C LYS A 14 8.68 7.78 11.73
N VAL A 15 9.33 8.11 10.62
CA VAL A 15 8.92 7.67 9.28
C VAL A 15 10.04 6.86 8.67
N SER A 16 9.71 5.71 8.09
CA SER A 16 10.63 4.87 7.31
C SER A 16 10.00 4.51 5.97
N ASN A 17 10.78 4.63 4.89
CA ASN A 17 10.34 4.16 3.57
C ASN A 17 10.66 2.66 3.44
N GLY A 18 9.74 1.89 2.89
CA GLY A 18 9.84 0.43 2.71
C GLY A 18 10.38 -0.01 1.35
N VAL A 19 10.73 0.95 0.48
CA VAL A 19 11.14 0.74 -0.91
C VAL A 19 12.40 1.50 -1.27
N ASP A 20 13.27 0.85 -2.04
CA ASP A 20 14.38 1.47 -2.76
C ASP A 20 14.07 1.44 -4.26
N LEU A 21 14.18 2.58 -4.94
CA LEU A 21 14.13 2.62 -6.41
C LEU A 21 15.47 2.12 -6.94
N VAL A 22 15.46 1.01 -7.67
CA VAL A 22 16.66 0.41 -8.28
C VAL A 22 16.90 1.00 -9.66
N ALA A 23 15.85 1.02 -10.48
CA ALA A 23 15.88 1.59 -11.82
C ALA A 23 14.47 2.03 -12.24
N PHE A 24 14.39 2.85 -13.26
CA PHE A 24 13.14 3.21 -13.93
C PHE A 24 13.39 3.38 -15.42
N GLY A 25 12.36 3.18 -16.21
CA GLY A 25 12.37 3.47 -17.63
C GLY A 25 11.09 4.19 -18.03
N ILE A 26 11.24 5.20 -18.88
CA ILE A 26 10.12 5.94 -19.46
C ILE A 26 10.30 5.89 -20.97
N GLU A 27 9.37 5.26 -21.65
CA GLU A 27 9.31 5.24 -23.11
C GLU A 27 8.37 6.34 -23.58
N TRP A 28 8.85 7.13 -24.53
CA TRP A 28 8.13 8.26 -25.10
C TRP A 28 7.75 7.89 -26.54
N LYS A 29 6.55 8.26 -26.99
CA LYS A 29 6.12 8.01 -28.38
C LYS A 29 7.00 8.70 -29.43
N GLY A 30 7.71 9.75 -29.04
CA GLY A 30 8.57 10.53 -29.91
C GLY A 30 9.71 11.18 -29.13
N ILE A 31 9.88 12.49 -29.27
CA ILE A 31 10.97 13.22 -28.63
C ILE A 31 10.79 13.11 -27.09
N PRO A 32 11.82 12.67 -26.35
CA PRO A 32 11.78 12.59 -24.89
C PRO A 32 11.41 13.94 -24.26
N MET A 33 10.75 13.89 -23.10
CA MET A 33 10.33 15.06 -22.30
C MET A 33 9.31 16.01 -22.96
N THR A 34 8.92 15.77 -24.21
CA THR A 34 8.04 16.68 -24.98
C THR A 34 6.88 15.97 -25.67
N SER A 35 7.00 14.67 -25.93
CA SER A 35 5.91 13.85 -26.48
C SER A 35 5.10 13.16 -25.37
N GLN A 36 4.06 12.42 -25.73
CA GLN A 36 3.34 11.59 -24.76
C GLN A 36 4.21 10.42 -24.29
N ILE A 37 4.10 10.08 -23.01
CA ILE A 37 4.64 8.84 -22.47
C ILE A 37 3.84 7.68 -23.07
N GLU A 38 4.56 6.72 -23.64
CA GLU A 38 4.02 5.47 -24.16
C GLU A 38 3.93 4.42 -23.05
N SER A 39 5.01 4.26 -22.28
CA SER A 39 5.08 3.33 -21.17
C SER A 39 6.02 3.85 -20.08
N CYS A 40 5.79 3.41 -18.85
CA CYS A 40 6.69 3.67 -17.74
C CYS A 40 6.80 2.38 -16.92
N HIS A 41 7.99 2.08 -16.43
CA HIS A 41 8.21 0.98 -15.52
C HIS A 41 9.18 1.37 -14.41
N LEU A 42 9.02 0.74 -13.25
CA LEU A 42 9.86 0.92 -12.08
C LEU A 42 10.39 -0.43 -11.62
N ILE A 43 11.69 -0.51 -11.36
CA ILE A 43 12.32 -1.64 -10.68
C ILE A 43 12.52 -1.20 -9.23
N ILE A 44 11.75 -1.80 -8.32
CA ILE A 44 11.74 -1.41 -6.92
C ILE A 44 12.14 -2.59 -6.05
N ARG A 45 13.02 -2.37 -5.08
CA ARG A 45 13.34 -3.36 -4.03
C ARG A 45 12.62 -3.01 -2.74
N GLY A 46 11.65 -3.83 -2.34
CA GLY A 46 10.85 -3.57 -1.13
C GLY A 46 10.29 -4.84 -0.49
N VAL A 47 9.63 -4.66 0.65
CA VAL A 47 8.98 -5.78 1.37
C VAL A 47 7.66 -6.10 0.69
N VAL A 48 7.52 -7.32 0.19
CA VAL A 48 6.28 -7.82 -0.42
C VAL A 48 5.70 -8.92 0.44
N LYS A 49 4.42 -8.79 0.79
CA LYS A 49 3.67 -9.78 1.57
C LYS A 49 2.36 -10.11 0.87
N SER A 50 1.98 -11.38 0.89
CA SER A 50 0.65 -11.81 0.43
C SER A 50 -0.38 -11.46 1.52
N ILE A 51 -1.37 -10.65 1.19
CA ILE A 51 -2.42 -10.19 2.13
C ILE A 51 -3.77 -10.41 1.49
N SER A 52 -4.68 -11.12 2.17
CA SER A 52 -6.08 -11.21 1.75
C SER A 52 -6.77 -9.89 2.03
N VAL A 53 -7.41 -9.32 1.02
CA VAL A 53 -8.11 -8.04 1.11
C VAL A 53 -9.55 -8.22 0.70
N ARG A 54 -10.48 -7.78 1.56
CA ARG A 54 -11.91 -7.66 1.25
C ARG A 54 -12.42 -6.31 1.74
N ILE A 55 -13.44 -5.77 1.11
CA ILE A 55 -14.13 -4.57 1.59
C ILE A 55 -15.57 -4.97 1.91
N PRO A 56 -15.98 -4.97 3.18
CA PRO A 56 -17.35 -5.32 3.52
C PRO A 56 -18.32 -4.22 3.04
N PRO A 57 -19.58 -4.55 2.68
CA PRO A 57 -20.53 -3.59 2.11
C PRO A 57 -20.75 -2.34 2.98
N GLU A 58 -20.80 -2.50 4.30
CA GLU A 58 -20.95 -1.40 5.25
C GLU A 58 -19.76 -0.44 5.27
N ALA A 59 -18.56 -0.91 4.91
CA ALA A 59 -17.36 -0.09 4.84
C ALA A 59 -17.29 0.77 3.56
N MET A 60 -18.10 0.47 2.55
CA MET A 60 -18.18 1.24 1.30
C MET A 60 -18.74 2.66 1.49
N LEU A 61 -19.43 2.91 2.62
CA LEU A 61 -19.98 4.22 2.96
C LEU A 61 -18.91 5.24 3.35
N TYR A 62 -17.67 4.80 3.62
CA TYR A 62 -16.56 5.66 4.01
C TYR A 62 -15.67 6.04 2.80
N ASN A 63 -14.95 7.16 2.91
CA ASN A 63 -14.05 7.63 1.86
C ASN A 63 -12.65 7.98 2.41
N PRO A 64 -11.59 7.22 2.06
CA PRO A 64 -11.64 5.94 1.35
C PRO A 64 -12.41 4.86 2.12
N PRO A 65 -12.94 3.82 1.44
CA PRO A 65 -13.53 2.66 2.09
C PRO A 65 -12.57 1.97 3.06
N TYR A 66 -13.12 1.25 4.03
CA TYR A 66 -12.32 0.37 4.88
C TYR A 66 -12.21 -1.04 4.29
N MET A 67 -11.05 -1.65 4.49
CA MET A 67 -10.68 -2.98 4.06
C MET A 67 -10.46 -3.85 5.30
N LEU A 68 -10.83 -5.12 5.19
CA LEU A 68 -10.46 -6.17 6.12
C LEU A 68 -9.26 -6.92 5.57
N LEU A 69 -8.26 -7.11 6.41
CA LEU A 69 -7.01 -7.80 6.05
C LEU A 69 -6.97 -9.17 6.73
N ASN A 70 -6.57 -10.22 5.99
CA ASN A 70 -6.33 -11.58 6.53
C ASN A 70 -7.45 -12.08 7.45
N ASP A 71 -8.71 -12.00 7.00
CA ASP A 71 -9.89 -12.45 7.75
C ASP A 71 -10.11 -11.77 9.11
N GLU A 72 -9.66 -10.50 9.25
CA GLU A 72 -9.97 -9.67 10.41
C GLU A 72 -11.47 -9.70 10.75
N GLU A 73 -11.78 -10.01 12.00
CA GLU A 73 -13.13 -9.93 12.56
C GLU A 73 -13.42 -8.50 13.00
N THR A 74 -14.55 -7.95 12.53
CA THR A 74 -15.04 -6.65 12.97
C THR A 74 -15.74 -6.77 14.31
N ASP A 75 -15.24 -6.05 15.32
CA ASP A 75 -15.86 -5.98 16.63
C ASP A 75 -16.42 -4.57 16.89
N PHE A 76 -17.69 -4.35 16.51
CA PHE A 76 -18.39 -3.08 16.71
C PHE A 76 -18.63 -2.71 18.18
N SER A 77 -18.39 -3.64 19.12
CA SER A 77 -18.46 -3.32 20.56
C SER A 77 -17.30 -2.41 21.00
N LYS A 78 -16.17 -2.45 20.30
CA LYS A 78 -14.97 -1.64 20.61
C LYS A 78 -15.05 -0.21 20.11
N GLY A 79 -16.00 0.10 19.22
CA GLY A 79 -16.21 1.45 18.71
C GLY A 79 -16.98 1.50 17.40
N PRO A 80 -17.37 2.71 16.94
CA PRO A 80 -18.18 2.89 15.75
C PRO A 80 -17.44 2.58 14.44
N ILE A 81 -16.10 2.53 14.47
CA ILE A 81 -15.26 2.21 13.32
C ILE A 81 -14.24 1.16 13.79
N PRO A 82 -14.58 -0.14 13.72
CA PRO A 82 -13.70 -1.21 14.19
C PRO A 82 -12.56 -1.52 13.21
N TRP A 83 -12.63 -1.00 11.98
CA TRP A 83 -11.66 -1.29 10.93
C TRP A 83 -10.32 -0.58 11.13
N THR A 84 -9.25 -1.30 10.79
CA THR A 84 -7.87 -0.83 10.94
C THR A 84 -7.22 -0.41 9.62
N CYS A 85 -7.80 -0.79 8.47
CA CYS A 85 -7.22 -0.52 7.16
C CYS A 85 -8.17 0.27 6.27
N SER A 86 -7.72 1.39 5.73
CA SER A 86 -8.47 2.16 4.73
C SER A 86 -7.75 2.14 3.38
N GLY A 87 -8.49 2.06 2.28
CA GLY A 87 -7.88 1.90 0.97
C GLY A 87 -8.88 1.91 -0.17
N ARG A 88 -8.36 1.80 -1.40
CA ARG A 88 -9.18 1.66 -2.60
C ARG A 88 -8.45 0.88 -3.68
N PHE A 89 -9.21 0.14 -4.47
CA PHE A 89 -8.76 -0.36 -5.76
C PHE A 89 -8.78 0.79 -6.79
N ASP A 90 -7.90 0.71 -7.79
CA ASP A 90 -7.79 1.71 -8.85
C ASP A 90 -8.95 1.58 -9.86
N ASP A 91 -9.47 0.36 -10.06
CA ASP A 91 -10.67 0.09 -10.85
C ASP A 91 -11.91 0.02 -9.93
N PRO A 92 -12.94 0.87 -10.13
CA PRO A 92 -14.20 0.79 -9.39
C PRO A 92 -14.95 -0.53 -9.57
N GLY A 93 -14.72 -1.26 -10.68
CA GLY A 93 -15.33 -2.55 -10.97
C GLY A 93 -14.58 -3.74 -10.35
N HIS A 94 -13.49 -3.51 -9.61
CA HIS A 94 -12.70 -4.59 -9.02
C HIS A 94 -13.54 -5.40 -8.01
N PRO A 95 -13.49 -6.75 -8.04
CA PRO A 95 -14.26 -7.60 -7.12
C PRO A 95 -13.92 -7.31 -5.65
N VAL A 96 -14.91 -6.79 -4.94
CA VAL A 96 -14.78 -6.20 -3.61
C VAL A 96 -14.75 -7.26 -2.49
N ASP A 97 -15.33 -8.45 -2.75
CA ASP A 97 -15.55 -9.52 -1.77
C ASP A 97 -14.86 -10.85 -2.14
N SER A 98 -13.82 -10.82 -2.98
CA SER A 98 -13.18 -12.05 -3.44
C SER A 98 -12.41 -12.78 -2.33
N GLY A 99 -12.03 -12.08 -1.25
CA GLY A 99 -11.20 -12.64 -0.17
C GLY A 99 -9.82 -13.15 -0.63
N LEU A 100 -9.44 -12.85 -1.88
CA LEU A 100 -8.25 -13.41 -2.48
C LEU A 100 -6.99 -12.76 -1.92
N PRO A 101 -5.91 -13.54 -1.74
CA PRO A 101 -4.62 -12.99 -1.36
C PRO A 101 -4.00 -12.21 -2.52
N TYR A 102 -3.61 -10.97 -2.26
CA TYR A 102 -2.88 -10.12 -3.20
C TYR A 102 -1.44 -9.91 -2.75
N PRO A 103 -0.47 -9.86 -3.68
CA PRO A 103 0.85 -9.34 -3.37
C PRO A 103 0.75 -7.86 -3.00
N CYS A 104 1.20 -7.52 -1.80
CA CYS A 104 1.19 -6.15 -1.28
C CYS A 104 2.62 -5.66 -1.03
N LEU A 105 2.96 -4.49 -1.57
CA LEU A 105 4.29 -3.87 -1.44
C LEU A 105 4.24 -2.73 -0.41
N LEU A 106 5.00 -2.86 0.68
CA LEU A 106 5.11 -1.80 1.70
C LEU A 106 5.85 -0.59 1.14
N LEU A 107 5.20 0.57 1.08
CA LEU A 107 5.82 1.83 0.65
C LEU A 107 6.43 2.61 1.81
N ARG A 108 5.72 2.70 2.93
CA ARG A 108 6.09 3.55 4.05
C ARG A 108 5.46 3.07 5.34
N THR A 109 6.22 3.15 6.42
CA THR A 109 5.74 2.98 7.79
C THR A 109 5.88 4.31 8.53
N ARG A 110 4.84 4.69 9.28
CA ARG A 110 4.88 5.78 10.26
C ARG A 110 4.64 5.20 11.64
N MET A 111 5.51 5.53 12.58
CA MET A 111 5.39 5.18 13.98
C MET A 111 4.97 6.42 14.75
N ILE A 112 3.89 6.30 15.52
CA ILE A 112 3.32 7.36 16.35
C ILE A 112 3.46 6.93 17.80
N GLU A 113 4.26 7.67 18.57
CA GLU A 113 4.28 7.52 20.03
C GLU A 113 3.07 8.22 20.65
N GLU A 114 2.25 7.47 21.37
CA GLU A 114 1.09 7.98 22.08
C GLU A 114 1.49 8.56 23.44
N ALA A 115 0.82 9.64 23.85
CA ALA A 115 1.11 10.33 25.11
C ALA A 115 0.97 9.43 26.37
N LYS A 116 0.23 8.33 26.28
CA LYS A 116 0.02 7.36 27.37
C LYS A 116 1.00 6.17 27.37
N GLY A 117 2.07 6.22 26.57
CA GLY A 117 3.10 5.18 26.53
C GLY A 117 2.81 4.02 25.55
N GLY A 118 2.02 4.27 24.51
CA GLY A 118 1.73 3.31 23.43
C GLY A 118 2.45 3.66 22.13
N THR A 119 2.57 2.70 21.22
CA THR A 119 3.01 2.93 19.84
C THR A 119 1.92 2.49 18.88
N ILE A 120 1.62 3.34 17.89
CA ILE A 120 0.77 2.99 16.76
C ILE A 120 1.61 3.03 15.49
N PHE A 121 1.50 1.97 14.70
CA PHE A 121 2.08 1.90 13.36
C PHE A 121 1.02 2.23 12.32
N MET A 122 1.45 2.95 11.29
CA MET A 122 0.69 3.17 10.07
C MET A 122 1.51 2.68 8.88
N ASP A 123 1.06 1.62 8.24
CA ASP A 123 1.71 1.02 7.07
C ASP A 123 0.93 1.38 5.81
N THR A 124 1.55 2.11 4.90
CA THR A 124 1.01 2.39 3.56
C THR A 124 1.62 1.42 2.56
N PHE A 125 0.78 0.73 1.80
CA PHE A 125 1.21 -0.30 0.85
C PHE A 125 0.40 -0.27 -0.45
N LEU A 126 1.03 -0.73 -1.53
CA LEU A 126 0.34 -0.98 -2.80
C LEU A 126 -0.26 -2.38 -2.80
N ILE A 127 -1.42 -2.51 -3.43
CA ILE A 127 -2.04 -3.79 -3.77
C ILE A 127 -1.69 -4.06 -5.23
N LEU A 128 -1.10 -5.21 -5.51
CA LEU A 128 -0.58 -5.56 -6.83
C LEU A 128 -1.34 -6.75 -7.42
N SER A 129 -1.42 -6.80 -8.74
CA SER A 129 -1.73 -8.02 -9.49
C SER A 129 -0.49 -8.49 -10.22
N ARG A 130 -0.32 -9.80 -10.35
CA ARG A 130 0.75 -10.36 -11.16
C ARG A 130 0.35 -10.28 -12.63
N GLU A 131 1.21 -9.71 -13.46
CA GLU A 131 0.99 -9.69 -14.89
C GLU A 131 1.53 -11.00 -15.48
N ASN A 132 0.62 -11.83 -15.99
CA ASN A 132 0.96 -13.13 -16.55
C ASN A 132 1.11 -13.07 -18.09
N ASP A 133 1.23 -11.89 -18.70
CA ASP A 133 1.32 -11.77 -20.17
C ASP A 133 2.65 -12.35 -20.68
N PRO A 134 2.65 -13.52 -21.34
CA PRO A 134 3.87 -14.17 -21.78
C PRO A 134 4.60 -13.40 -22.89
N ALA A 135 3.94 -12.44 -23.56
CA ALA A 135 4.52 -11.68 -24.67
C ALA A 135 5.49 -10.56 -24.20
N LYS A 136 5.40 -10.12 -22.94
CA LYS A 136 6.28 -9.08 -22.36
C LYS A 136 7.36 -9.62 -21.43
N VAL A 137 7.37 -10.93 -21.15
CA VAL A 137 8.38 -11.56 -20.28
C VAL A 137 9.64 -11.84 -21.10
N LYS A 138 10.36 -10.78 -21.49
CA LYS A 138 11.78 -10.91 -21.82
C LYS A 138 12.54 -11.06 -20.51
N SER A 139 12.66 -12.31 -20.06
CA SER A 139 13.64 -12.78 -19.06
C SER A 139 13.95 -11.80 -17.91
N THR A 140 12.96 -11.32 -17.18
CA THR A 140 13.24 -10.79 -15.86
C THR A 140 13.04 -11.92 -14.86
N GLU A 141 14.08 -12.29 -14.14
CA GLU A 141 14.00 -13.18 -12.96
C GLU A 141 13.03 -12.63 -11.88
N HIS A 142 12.53 -11.42 -12.08
CA HIS A 142 11.63 -10.69 -11.22
C HIS A 142 10.21 -10.72 -11.80
N GLY A 143 9.22 -11.01 -10.95
CA GLY A 143 7.82 -10.97 -11.36
C GLY A 143 7.42 -9.57 -11.80
N SER A 144 6.68 -9.47 -12.91
CA SER A 144 6.00 -8.26 -13.36
C SER A 144 4.70 -8.09 -12.59
N PHE A 145 4.49 -6.89 -12.05
CA PHE A 145 3.33 -6.56 -11.25
C PHE A 145 2.72 -5.24 -11.72
N ARG A 146 1.40 -5.19 -11.74
CA ARG A 146 0.64 -3.98 -11.97
C ARG A 146 0.03 -3.52 -10.65
N ARG A 147 0.03 -2.21 -10.41
CA ARG A 147 -0.73 -1.64 -9.28
C ARG A 147 -2.22 -1.76 -9.58
N ILE A 148 -2.97 -2.31 -8.63
CA ILE A 148 -4.44 -2.39 -8.68
C ILE A 148 -5.10 -1.67 -7.51
N GLY A 149 -4.33 -1.16 -6.54
CA GLY A 149 -4.88 -0.39 -5.43
C GLY A 149 -3.81 0.12 -4.47
N ILE A 150 -4.26 0.87 -3.47
CA ILE A 150 -3.44 1.39 -2.38
C ILE A 150 -4.22 1.39 -1.08
N ALA A 151 -3.54 1.05 0.01
CA ALA A 151 -4.15 0.99 1.33
C ALA A 151 -3.20 1.50 2.43
N SER A 152 -3.80 1.88 3.55
CA SER A 152 -3.14 2.33 4.76
C SER A 152 -3.72 1.59 5.96
N PHE A 153 -2.92 0.71 6.54
CA PHE A 153 -3.21 0.04 7.79
C PHE A 153 -2.82 0.91 8.98
N ARG A 154 -3.56 0.83 10.09
CA ARG A 154 -3.28 1.46 11.38
C ARG A 154 -3.51 0.46 12.50
N GLY A 155 -2.45 0.11 13.24
CA GLY A 155 -2.53 -0.85 14.33
C GLY A 155 -1.40 -0.74 15.35
N LYS A 156 -1.50 -1.53 16.42
CA LYS A 156 -0.43 -1.63 17.44
C LYS A 156 0.73 -2.51 16.99
N ASP A 157 0.45 -3.44 16.09
CA ASP A 157 1.43 -4.35 15.51
C ASP A 157 1.62 -4.04 14.02
N ARG A 158 2.82 -4.27 13.49
CA ARG A 158 3.10 -4.09 12.06
C ARG A 158 2.59 -5.29 11.29
N ILE A 159 1.90 -5.04 10.18
CA ILE A 159 1.46 -6.12 9.26
C ILE A 159 2.61 -6.59 8.35
N PHE A 160 3.61 -5.74 8.14
CA PHE A 160 4.88 -6.05 7.49
C PHE A 160 5.98 -6.17 8.55
N VAL A 161 6.18 -7.38 9.08
CA VAL A 161 7.25 -7.69 10.05
C VAL A 161 8.59 -7.81 9.30
N ASP A 162 9.67 -7.28 9.87
CA ASP A 162 10.92 -6.96 9.15
C ASP A 162 11.74 -8.17 8.65
N ASN A 163 12.31 -7.99 7.43
CA ASN A 163 13.60 -8.47 6.92
C ASN A 163 13.83 -9.83 6.24
N SER A 164 12.88 -10.76 6.05
CA SER A 164 13.22 -11.98 5.27
C SER A 164 12.98 -11.87 3.77
N ASP A 165 12.01 -11.06 3.31
CA ASP A 165 11.48 -11.17 1.94
C ASP A 165 11.48 -9.82 1.19
N ARG A 166 12.60 -9.09 1.23
CA ARG A 166 12.78 -7.97 0.29
C ARG A 166 12.91 -8.55 -1.12
N LYS A 167 11.98 -8.19 -2.00
CA LYS A 167 11.93 -8.66 -3.40
C LYS A 167 12.16 -7.49 -4.33
N THR A 168 12.82 -7.77 -5.44
CA THR A 168 12.82 -6.86 -6.59
C THR A 168 11.53 -7.07 -7.35
N VAL A 169 10.77 -6.00 -7.52
CA VAL A 169 9.46 -5.95 -8.14
C VAL A 169 9.60 -5.10 -9.40
N PHE A 170 9.21 -5.65 -10.54
CA PHE A 170 9.05 -4.89 -11.77
C PHE A 170 7.62 -4.36 -11.83
N LEU A 171 7.43 -3.07 -11.56
CA LEU A 171 6.13 -2.39 -11.59
C LEU A 171 5.90 -1.74 -12.96
N ILE A 172 4.73 -2.00 -13.52
CA ILE A 172 4.24 -1.47 -14.79
C ILE A 172 2.89 -0.79 -14.65
#